data_AF-A0A5C7HLW5-F1
#
_entry.id   AF-A0A5C7HLW5-F1
#
_cell.length_a   1.000
_cell.length_b   1.000
_cell.length_c   1.000
_cell.angle_alpha   90.00
_cell.angle_beta   90.00
_cell.angle_gamma   90.00
#
_symmetry.space_group_name_H-M   'P 1'
#
loop_
_entity.id
_entity.type
_entity.pdbx_description
1 polymer ?
#
loop_
_entity_poly.entity_id
_entity_poly.type
_entity_poly.pdbx_seq_one_letter_code
_entity_poly.pdbx_strand_id
1 'polypeptide(L)'
;MSADMATGSTVALQVPQFSKENYQIWVVKMKSYLKSFGLWEYVAEDKQVPALRANPTIAQIKQYEEEKMKKDKAVTCLHSALKDSVFTSIMHLETSKEIWDELKERYEGSERMRLYGETVEDYKVVEKMLNSLPEKFEAKVAAIEESCDLKKMTISDMVSKLQAQEQRMSMRNNDVTEGAFQARHKGKQPVKRDQQKQNFDRKNGDQKGKGKIDGSSSETA
;
A
#
# COMPACT_ATOMS: atom_id res chain seq x y z
N MET A 1 6.47 56.36 44.23
CA MET A 1 6.16 54.93 44.39
C MET A 1 5.38 54.50 43.16
N SER A 2 6.04 53.82 42.22
CA SER A 2 5.38 53.27 41.03
C SER A 2 4.97 51.84 41.33
N ALA A 3 3.69 51.51 41.13
CA ALA A 3 3.20 50.15 41.22
C ALA A 3 3.11 49.58 39.80
N ASP A 4 4.07 48.72 39.43
CA ASP A 4 3.95 47.92 38.22
C ASP A 4 2.78 46.94 38.38
N MET A 5 1.67 47.25 37.71
CA MET A 5 0.58 46.30 37.49
C MET A 5 1.06 45.26 36.48
N ALA A 6 1.59 44.15 36.98
CA ALA A 6 1.91 42.98 36.18
C ALA A 6 0.63 42.46 35.50
N THR A 7 0.46 42.81 34.23
CA THR A 7 -0.57 42.21 33.36
C THR A 7 -0.26 40.74 33.20
N GLY A 8 -0.95 39.91 33.99
CA GLY A 8 -0.87 38.46 33.89
C GLY A 8 -1.21 38.03 32.46
N SER A 9 -0.21 37.55 31.73
CA SER A 9 -0.38 37.09 30.36
C SER A 9 -1.25 35.82 30.38
N THR A 10 -2.55 36.00 30.11
CA THR A 10 -3.50 34.89 29.98
C THR A 10 -3.13 34.10 28.73
N VAL A 11 -2.38 33.01 28.92
CA VAL A 11 -1.95 32.12 27.84
C VAL A 11 -3.21 31.53 27.19
N ALA A 12 -3.56 32.03 26.00
CA ALA A 12 -4.67 31.52 25.23
C ALA A 12 -4.40 30.07 24.83
N LEU A 13 -5.27 29.14 25.27
CA LEU A 13 -5.19 27.74 24.86
C LEU A 13 -5.45 27.65 23.35
N GLN A 14 -4.41 27.29 22.60
CA GLN A 14 -4.54 27.04 21.16
C GLN A 14 -5.35 25.77 20.89
N VAL A 15 -6.19 25.79 19.86
CA VAL A 15 -6.98 24.62 19.44
C VAL A 15 -6.04 23.54 18.90
N PRO A 16 -6.02 22.31 19.45
CA PRO A 16 -5.17 21.24 18.97
C PRO A 16 -5.47 20.88 17.50
N GLN A 17 -4.47 21.00 16.62
CA GLN A 17 -4.62 20.71 15.20
C GLN A 17 -4.47 19.22 14.89
N PHE A 18 -5.32 18.70 14.00
CA PHE A 18 -5.30 17.32 13.50
C PHE A 18 -5.04 17.24 12.00
N SER A 19 -4.20 16.29 11.60
CA SER A 19 -3.87 16.06 10.19
C SER A 19 -3.72 14.58 9.83
N LYS A 20 -4.67 13.75 10.26
CA LYS A 20 -4.74 12.29 9.98
C LYS A 20 -3.68 11.43 10.68
N GLU A 21 -2.70 12.04 11.33
CA GLU A 21 -1.64 11.39 12.09
C GLU A 21 -1.73 11.73 13.59
N ASN A 22 -1.22 10.83 14.43
CA ASN A 22 -1.16 10.99 15.88
C ASN A 22 -2.56 11.22 16.47
N TYR A 23 -3.57 10.56 15.92
CA TYR A 23 -4.97 10.66 16.33
C TYR A 23 -5.13 10.41 17.83
N GLN A 24 -4.45 9.41 18.40
CA GLN A 24 -4.49 9.16 19.85
C GLN A 24 -3.98 10.35 20.69
N ILE A 25 -2.87 10.98 20.27
CA ILE A 25 -2.31 12.17 20.95
C ILE A 25 -3.24 13.37 20.79
N TRP A 26 -3.82 13.54 19.59
CA TRP A 26 -4.80 14.59 19.34
C TRP A 26 -6.08 14.39 20.16
N VAL A 27 -6.62 13.18 20.26
CA VAL A 27 -7.80 12.84 21.07
C VAL A 27 -7.58 13.24 22.53
N VAL A 28 -6.42 12.92 23.13
CA VAL A 28 -6.11 13.31 24.51
C VAL A 28 -6.06 14.83 24.66
N LYS A 29 -5.36 15.53 23.76
CA LYS A 29 -5.26 17.01 23.78
C LYS A 29 -6.62 17.68 23.56
N MET A 30 -7.40 17.24 22.59
CA MET A 30 -8.69 17.81 22.22
C MET A 30 -9.75 17.53 23.28
N LYS A 31 -9.77 16.33 23.87
CA LYS A 31 -10.61 16.01 25.03
C LYS A 31 -10.27 16.88 26.24
N SER A 32 -8.98 17.13 26.50
CA SER A 32 -8.56 18.06 27.57
C SER A 32 -8.98 19.50 27.28
N TYR A 33 -8.83 19.96 26.03
CA TYR A 33 -9.26 21.28 25.58
C TYR A 33 -10.77 21.48 25.76
N LEU A 34 -11.59 20.57 25.23
CA LEU A 34 -13.05 20.61 25.36
C LEU A 34 -13.51 20.55 26.82
N LYS A 35 -12.83 19.79 27.68
CA LYS A 35 -13.10 19.75 29.13
C LYS A 35 -12.81 21.09 29.82
N SER A 36 -11.72 21.78 29.48
CA SER A 36 -11.40 23.09 30.10
C SER A 36 -12.44 24.17 29.82
N PHE A 37 -13.22 24.03 28.74
CA PHE A 37 -14.33 24.93 28.40
C PHE A 37 -15.73 24.38 28.77
N GLY A 38 -15.83 23.21 29.41
CA GLY A 38 -17.12 22.59 29.73
C GLY A 38 -17.93 22.16 28.50
N LEU A 39 -17.25 21.86 27.38
CA LEU A 39 -17.87 21.51 26.09
C LEU A 39 -17.95 20.00 25.86
N TRP A 40 -17.18 19.20 26.61
CA TRP A 40 -17.07 17.75 26.40
C TRP A 40 -18.41 16.99 26.55
N GLU A 41 -19.32 17.47 27.40
CA GLU A 41 -20.66 16.89 27.59
C GLU A 41 -21.46 16.85 26.27
N TYR A 42 -21.40 17.92 25.46
CA TYR A 42 -22.08 18.02 24.17
C TYR A 42 -21.44 17.13 23.09
N VAL A 43 -20.20 16.70 23.29
CA VAL A 43 -19.46 15.82 22.37
C VAL A 43 -19.69 14.35 22.72
N ALA A 44 -19.68 14.01 24.01
CA ALA A 44 -19.76 12.62 24.46
C ALA A 44 -21.21 12.11 24.62
N GLU A 45 -22.13 12.96 25.06
CA GLU A 45 -23.48 12.53 25.48
C GLU A 45 -24.59 13.02 24.53
N ASP A 46 -24.26 13.83 23.51
CA ASP A 46 -25.21 14.64 22.72
C ASP A 46 -26.27 15.29 23.62
N LYS A 47 -25.77 16.07 24.59
CA LYS A 47 -26.62 16.83 25.50
C LYS A 47 -27.56 17.72 24.69
N GLN A 48 -28.84 17.33 24.68
CA GLN A 48 -29.89 18.11 24.06
C GLN A 48 -30.24 19.29 24.94
N VAL A 49 -30.33 20.49 24.35
CA VAL A 49 -30.69 21.71 25.06
C VAL A 49 -32.18 21.61 25.43
N PRO A 50 -32.56 21.67 26.72
CA PRO A 50 -33.96 21.52 27.12
C PRO A 50 -34.84 22.62 26.51
N ALA A 51 -35.98 22.24 25.94
CA ALA A 51 -36.92 23.21 25.37
C ALA A 51 -37.46 24.17 26.45
N LEU A 52 -37.55 25.46 26.12
CA LEU A 52 -38.17 26.45 26.99
C LEU A 52 -39.67 26.14 27.17
N ARG A 53 -40.13 26.15 28.42
CA ARG A 53 -41.57 26.06 28.76
C ARG A 53 -42.31 27.32 28.31
N ALA A 54 -43.63 27.23 28.15
CA ALA A 54 -44.49 28.31 27.63
C ALA A 54 -44.44 29.66 28.40
N ASN A 55 -43.98 29.67 29.66
CA ASN A 55 -43.69 30.89 30.41
C ASN A 55 -42.34 30.75 31.15
N PRO A 56 -41.22 31.05 30.48
CA PRO A 56 -39.88 30.88 31.04
C PRO A 56 -39.50 32.08 31.91
N THR A 57 -38.77 31.86 33.01
CA THR A 57 -38.15 32.95 33.76
C THR A 57 -36.92 33.49 33.03
N ILE A 58 -36.50 34.72 33.34
CA ILE A 58 -35.26 35.32 32.78
C ILE A 58 -34.05 34.40 33.00
N ALA A 59 -33.96 33.73 34.16
CA ALA A 59 -32.92 32.75 34.45
C ALA A 59 -32.99 31.51 33.53
N GLN A 60 -34.18 31.02 33.19
CA GLN A 60 -34.36 29.90 32.27
C GLN A 60 -34.01 30.27 30.82
N ILE A 61 -34.37 31.49 30.37
CA ILE A 61 -33.97 32.01 29.05
C ILE A 61 -32.44 32.09 28.97
N LYS A 62 -31.79 32.72 29.96
CA LYS A 62 -30.34 32.86 30.01
C LYS A 62 -29.62 31.50 30.01
N GLN A 63 -30.13 30.53 30.78
CA GLN A 63 -29.56 29.17 30.81
C GLN A 63 -29.70 28.47 29.44
N TYR A 64 -30.85 28.60 28.78
CA TYR A 64 -31.08 28.04 27.44
C TYR A 64 -30.11 28.63 26.40
N GLU A 65 -29.92 29.95 26.41
CA GLU A 65 -28.96 30.64 25.53
C GLU A 65 -27.51 30.21 25.82
N GLU A 66 -27.12 30.08 27.09
CA GLU A 66 -25.80 29.59 27.48
C GLU A 66 -25.54 28.13 27.04
N GLU A 67 -26.53 27.24 27.16
CA GLU A 67 -26.39 25.84 26.72
C GLU A 67 -26.37 25.73 25.19
N LYS A 68 -27.20 26.50 24.47
CA LYS A 68 -27.14 26.59 23.01
C LYS A 68 -25.76 27.09 22.54
N MET A 69 -25.28 28.18 23.12
CA MET A 69 -23.96 28.73 22.79
C MET A 69 -22.82 27.73 23.06
N LYS A 70 -22.93 26.90 24.10
CA LYS A 70 -21.97 25.80 24.35
C LYS A 70 -22.05 24.71 23.28
N LYS A 71 -23.26 24.29 22.84
CA LYS A 71 -23.43 23.31 21.75
C LYS A 71 -22.80 23.81 20.45
N ASP A 72 -23.12 25.04 20.04
CA ASP A 72 -22.57 25.67 18.81
C ASP A 72 -21.04 25.86 18.90
N LYS A 73 -20.53 26.21 20.09
CA LYS A 73 -19.08 26.34 20.35
C LYS A 73 -18.35 25.00 20.29
N ALA A 74 -18.96 23.89 20.73
CA ALA A 74 -18.35 22.56 20.66
C ALA A 74 -18.09 22.15 19.20
N VAL A 75 -19.09 22.35 18.31
CA VAL A 75 -18.94 22.15 16.85
C VAL A 75 -17.84 23.05 16.29
N THR A 76 -17.88 24.35 16.62
CA THR A 76 -16.87 25.32 16.16
C THR A 76 -15.45 24.94 16.58
N CYS A 77 -15.25 24.49 17.82
CA CYS A 77 -13.96 24.02 18.32
C CYS A 77 -13.49 22.76 17.59
N LEU A 78 -14.38 21.81 17.28
CA LEU A 78 -14.04 20.62 16.50
C LEU A 78 -13.66 20.98 15.07
N HIS A 79 -14.44 21.80 14.36
CA HIS A 79 -14.07 22.27 13.02
C HIS A 79 -12.72 23.01 13.02
N SER A 80 -12.48 23.89 13.98
CA SER A 80 -11.21 24.63 14.12
C SER A 80 -10.00 23.75 14.46
N ALA A 81 -10.23 22.52 14.94
CA ALA A 81 -9.19 21.55 15.28
C ALA A 81 -8.74 20.70 14.07
N LEU A 82 -9.39 20.83 12.92
CA LEU A 82 -9.17 19.97 11.76
C LEU A 82 -8.54 20.77 10.61
N LYS A 83 -7.51 20.22 9.98
CA LYS A 83 -7.07 20.73 8.67
C LYS A 83 -8.14 20.46 7.60
N ASP A 84 -8.17 21.30 6.58
CA ASP A 84 -9.12 21.29 5.45
C ASP A 84 -9.35 19.88 4.87
N SER A 85 -8.29 19.10 4.69
CA SER A 85 -8.33 17.74 4.12
C SER A 85 -9.05 16.69 5.00
N VAL A 86 -9.35 17.02 6.25
CA VAL A 86 -10.25 16.27 7.14
C VAL A 86 -11.60 16.97 7.21
N PHE A 87 -11.63 18.29 7.40
CA PHE A 87 -12.85 19.09 7.49
C PHE A 87 -13.81 18.85 6.31
N THR A 88 -13.34 18.98 5.06
CA THR A 88 -14.15 18.77 3.85
C THR A 88 -14.82 17.38 3.81
N SER A 89 -14.22 16.37 4.46
CA SER A 89 -14.73 15.01 4.48
C SER A 89 -15.78 14.73 5.58
N ILE A 90 -16.04 15.70 6.46
CA ILE A 90 -17.03 15.61 7.54
C ILE A 90 -17.93 16.85 7.66
N MET A 91 -17.77 17.86 6.79
CA MET A 91 -18.49 19.15 6.85
C MET A 91 -20.02 19.06 6.67
N HIS A 92 -20.54 17.87 6.37
CA HIS A 92 -21.97 17.57 6.27
C HIS A 92 -22.57 17.09 7.60
N LEU A 93 -21.75 16.91 8.63
CA LEU A 93 -22.18 16.53 9.98
C LEU A 93 -22.46 17.79 10.80
N GLU A 94 -23.64 17.87 11.38
CA GLU A 94 -24.12 19.11 12.03
C GLU A 94 -23.87 19.13 13.54
N THR A 95 -23.80 17.95 14.18
CA THR A 95 -23.58 17.86 15.63
C THR A 95 -22.12 17.56 15.99
N SER A 96 -21.71 18.06 17.15
CA SER A 96 -20.38 17.81 17.71
C SER A 96 -20.11 16.34 18.04
N LYS A 97 -21.17 15.55 18.25
CA LYS A 97 -21.08 14.11 18.47
C LYS A 97 -20.83 13.36 17.16
N GLU A 98 -21.62 13.59 16.12
CA GLU A 98 -21.42 12.96 14.80
C GLU A 98 -20.00 13.22 14.30
N ILE A 99 -19.53 14.47 14.37
CA ILE A 99 -18.16 14.87 14.03
C ILE A 99 -17.13 14.03 14.81
N TRP A 100 -17.35 13.83 16.12
CA TRP A 100 -16.41 13.10 16.97
C TRP A 100 -16.43 11.58 16.71
N ASP A 101 -17.62 11.00 16.56
CA ASP A 101 -17.81 9.57 16.32
C ASP A 101 -17.30 9.17 14.92
N GLU A 102 -17.51 9.99 13.88
CA GLU A 102 -16.97 9.79 12.53
C GLU A 102 -15.42 9.84 12.52
N LEU A 103 -14.82 10.82 13.22
CA LEU A 103 -13.37 10.89 13.38
C LEU A 103 -12.84 9.67 14.13
N LYS A 104 -13.59 9.16 15.11
CA LYS A 104 -13.23 7.97 15.86
C LYS A 104 -13.29 6.71 15.00
N GLU A 105 -14.36 6.51 14.24
CA GLU A 105 -14.50 5.37 13.34
C GLU A 105 -13.36 5.30 12.31
N ARG A 106 -13.09 6.41 11.62
CA ARG A 106 -12.05 6.46 10.57
C ARG A 106 -10.64 6.27 11.10
N TYR A 107 -10.29 6.88 12.24
CA TYR A 107 -8.90 6.99 12.69
C TYR A 107 -8.53 6.11 13.89
N GLU A 108 -9.47 5.66 14.73
CA GLU A 108 -9.14 4.75 15.85
C GLU A 108 -8.73 3.36 15.35
N GLY A 109 -9.41 2.81 14.34
CA GLY A 109 -9.04 1.54 13.71
C GLY A 109 -7.76 1.64 12.88
N SER A 110 -7.70 2.63 11.98
CA SER A 110 -6.56 2.86 11.08
C SER A 110 -5.25 3.12 11.83
N GLU A 111 -5.29 3.86 12.94
CA GLU A 111 -4.08 4.11 13.72
C GLU A 111 -3.75 2.97 14.71
N ARG A 112 -4.71 2.16 15.17
CA ARG A 112 -4.38 0.89 15.87
C ARG A 112 -3.55 -0.03 14.97
N MET A 113 -3.86 -0.11 13.68
CA MET A 113 -3.06 -0.88 12.71
C MET A 113 -1.67 -0.27 12.44
N ARG A 114 -1.42 1.01 12.78
CA ARG A 114 -0.12 1.70 12.70
C ARG A 114 0.63 1.84 14.04
N LEU A 115 -0.05 1.61 15.17
CA LEU A 115 0.51 1.67 16.53
C LEU A 115 0.82 0.27 17.08
N TYR A 116 -0.03 -0.71 16.79
CA TYR A 116 0.24 -2.13 17.05
C TYR A 116 0.89 -2.83 15.86
N GLY A 117 0.67 -2.30 14.64
CA GLY A 117 1.60 -2.53 13.55
C GLY A 117 2.82 -1.64 13.73
N GLU A 118 3.86 -2.21 14.35
CA GLU A 118 5.23 -2.01 13.90
C GLU A 118 5.22 -1.70 12.40
N THR A 119 5.85 -0.59 11.96
CA THR A 119 5.91 -0.22 10.54
C THR A 119 6.22 -1.48 9.75
N VAL A 120 5.26 -1.98 8.96
CA VAL A 120 5.42 -3.27 8.29
C VAL A 120 6.34 -3.01 7.12
N GLU A 121 7.63 -2.99 7.45
CA GLU A 121 8.74 -2.78 6.53
C GLU A 121 8.50 -3.67 5.31
N ASP A 122 8.63 -3.14 4.10
CA ASP A 122 8.16 -3.79 2.87
C ASP A 122 8.64 -5.25 2.75
N TYR A 123 9.82 -5.57 3.30
CA TYR A 123 10.36 -6.92 3.38
C TYR A 123 9.50 -7.90 4.20
N LYS A 124 8.83 -7.48 5.28
CA LYS A 124 7.90 -8.31 6.07
C LYS A 124 6.63 -8.62 5.29
N VAL A 125 6.22 -7.72 4.39
CA VAL A 125 5.12 -7.99 3.44
C VAL A 125 5.59 -9.00 2.39
N VAL A 126 6.76 -8.78 1.79
CA VAL A 126 7.40 -9.70 0.83
C VAL A 126 7.60 -11.09 1.42
N GLU A 127 8.16 -11.20 2.62
CA GLU A 127 8.37 -12.45 3.36
C GLU A 127 7.05 -13.18 3.63
N LYS A 128 6.00 -12.48 4.09
CA LYS A 128 4.67 -13.08 4.26
C LYS A 128 4.04 -13.50 2.94
N MET A 129 4.27 -12.76 1.85
CA MET A 129 3.77 -13.15 0.52
C MET A 129 4.48 -14.41 0.01
N LEU A 130 5.81 -14.49 0.12
CA LEU A 130 6.58 -15.69 -0.24
C LEU A 130 6.15 -16.91 0.59
N ASN A 131 6.05 -16.79 1.91
CA ASN A 131 5.56 -17.83 2.82
C ASN A 131 4.08 -18.22 2.60
N SER A 132 3.29 -17.40 1.89
CA SER A 132 1.90 -17.72 1.54
C SER A 132 1.75 -18.46 0.21
N LEU A 133 2.84 -18.64 -0.56
CA LEU A 133 2.79 -19.34 -1.83
C LEU A 133 2.61 -20.86 -1.62
N PRO A 134 1.78 -21.54 -2.43
CA PRO A 134 1.59 -22.99 -2.31
C PRO A 134 2.88 -23.79 -2.55
N GLU A 135 2.98 -24.98 -1.95
CA GLU A 135 4.16 -25.88 -1.94
C GLU A 135 4.83 -26.10 -3.32
N LYS A 136 4.07 -26.05 -4.41
CA LYS A 136 4.60 -26.07 -5.80
C LYS A 136 5.55 -24.92 -6.16
N PHE A 137 5.68 -23.92 -5.29
CA PHE A 137 6.58 -22.77 -5.41
C PHE A 137 7.78 -22.84 -4.44
N GLU A 138 7.91 -23.84 -3.56
CA GLU A 138 9.01 -23.96 -2.58
C GLU A 138 10.40 -23.78 -3.21
N ALA A 139 10.70 -24.56 -4.26
CA ALA A 139 11.96 -24.45 -5.00
C ALA A 139 12.16 -23.10 -5.74
N LYS A 140 11.11 -22.29 -5.87
CA LYS A 140 11.17 -20.91 -6.39
C LYS A 140 11.41 -19.91 -5.26
N VAL A 141 10.71 -20.07 -4.13
CA VAL A 141 10.87 -19.27 -2.92
C VAL A 141 12.29 -19.40 -2.39
N ALA A 142 12.77 -20.61 -2.14
CA ALA A 142 14.13 -20.88 -1.66
C ALA A 142 15.21 -20.28 -2.58
N ALA A 143 15.04 -20.37 -3.90
CA ALA A 143 15.98 -19.76 -4.87
C ALA A 143 15.96 -18.22 -4.83
N ILE A 144 14.82 -17.60 -4.52
CA ILE A 144 14.70 -16.16 -4.33
C ILE A 144 15.31 -15.74 -2.98
N GLU A 145 15.07 -16.49 -1.92
CA GLU A 145 15.62 -16.23 -0.57
C GLU A 145 17.15 -16.38 -0.53
N GLU A 146 17.71 -17.39 -1.21
CA GLU A 146 19.15 -17.60 -1.29
C GLU A 146 19.85 -16.53 -2.15
N SER A 147 19.20 -16.04 -3.21
CA SER A 147 19.79 -15.09 -4.16
C SER A 147 19.51 -13.61 -3.88
N CYS A 148 18.63 -13.27 -2.93
CA CYS A 148 18.15 -11.90 -2.72
C CYS A 148 18.12 -11.49 -1.24
N ASP A 149 18.64 -10.29 -0.96
CA ASP A 149 18.39 -9.62 0.33
C ASP A 149 16.92 -9.15 0.39
N LEU A 150 16.08 -9.93 1.08
CA LEU A 150 14.66 -9.61 1.29
C LEU A 150 14.47 -8.19 1.84
N LYS A 151 15.38 -7.70 2.70
CA LYS A 151 15.30 -6.37 3.33
C LYS A 151 15.46 -5.19 2.37
N LYS A 152 15.95 -5.45 1.15
CA LYS A 152 16.10 -4.46 0.08
C LYS A 152 15.20 -4.71 -1.12
N MET A 153 14.40 -5.79 -1.10
CA MET A 153 13.58 -6.20 -2.23
C MET A 153 12.16 -5.62 -2.10
N THR A 154 11.67 -4.96 -3.14
CA THR A 154 10.27 -4.49 -3.17
C THR A 154 9.32 -5.61 -3.59
N ILE A 155 8.02 -5.43 -3.33
CA ILE A 155 6.96 -6.33 -3.81
C ILE A 155 6.99 -6.44 -5.34
N SER A 156 7.28 -5.34 -6.05
CA SER A 156 7.40 -5.32 -7.52
C SER A 156 8.56 -6.19 -8.00
N ASP A 157 9.71 -6.14 -7.34
CA ASP A 157 10.88 -6.96 -7.68
C ASP A 157 10.62 -8.45 -7.42
N MET A 158 9.96 -8.77 -6.30
CA MET A 158 9.55 -10.13 -5.95
C MET A 158 8.62 -10.72 -7.02
N VAL A 159 7.55 -10.00 -7.39
CA VAL A 159 6.60 -10.44 -8.43
C VAL A 159 7.30 -10.61 -9.77
N SER A 160 8.17 -9.66 -10.14
CA SER A 160 8.96 -9.72 -11.38
C SER A 160 9.87 -10.96 -11.42
N LYS A 161 10.51 -11.33 -10.30
CA LYS A 161 11.36 -12.52 -10.19
C LYS A 161 10.55 -13.82 -10.29
N LEU A 162 9.43 -13.92 -9.56
CA LEU A 162 8.52 -15.07 -9.63
C LEU A 162 8.01 -15.29 -11.07
N GLN A 163 7.59 -14.22 -11.75
CA GLN A 163 7.10 -14.26 -13.13
C GLN A 163 8.23 -14.58 -14.12
N ALA A 164 9.43 -14.02 -13.95
CA ALA A 164 10.58 -14.35 -14.80
C ALA A 164 11.00 -15.82 -14.67
N GLN A 165 10.90 -16.41 -13.47
CA GLN A 165 11.16 -17.83 -13.26
C GLN A 165 10.08 -18.72 -13.91
N GLU A 166 8.82 -18.28 -13.90
CA GLU A 166 7.73 -18.97 -14.59
C GLU A 166 7.87 -18.92 -16.11
N GLN A 167 8.20 -17.76 -16.68
CA GLN A 167 8.46 -17.60 -18.13
C GLN A 167 9.64 -18.46 -18.61
N ARG A 168 10.73 -18.55 -17.84
CA ARG A 168 11.89 -19.40 -18.16
C ARG A 168 11.55 -20.89 -18.16
N MET A 169 10.62 -21.33 -17.30
CA MET A 169 10.14 -22.71 -17.27
C MET A 169 9.14 -22.99 -18.42
N SER A 170 8.32 -22.01 -18.81
CA SER A 170 7.42 -22.10 -19.97
C SER A 170 8.16 -22.40 -21.27
N MET A 171 9.31 -21.75 -21.50
CA MET A 171 10.15 -21.98 -22.68
C MET A 171 10.71 -23.41 -22.75
N ARG A 172 10.91 -24.08 -21.61
CA ARG A 172 11.43 -25.45 -21.54
C ARG A 172 10.35 -26.53 -21.67
N ASN A 173 9.09 -26.22 -21.35
CA ASN A 173 8.03 -27.22 -21.32
C ASN A 173 7.49 -27.57 -22.71
N ASN A 174 7.67 -26.69 -23.71
CA ASN A 174 7.33 -26.99 -25.10
C ASN A 174 8.36 -27.93 -25.77
N ASP A 175 9.66 -27.79 -25.45
CA ASP A 175 10.72 -28.62 -26.05
C ASP A 175 10.75 -30.06 -25.51
N VAL A 176 10.31 -30.30 -24.27
CA VAL A 176 10.40 -31.64 -23.64
C VAL A 176 9.41 -32.64 -24.25
N THR A 177 8.32 -32.17 -24.87
CA THR A 177 7.37 -33.05 -25.60
C THR A 177 7.82 -33.46 -27.00
N GLU A 178 8.85 -32.83 -27.58
CA GLU A 178 9.28 -33.08 -28.97
C GLU A 178 10.79 -33.37 -29.11
N GLY A 179 11.37 -34.15 -28.17
CA GLY A 179 12.82 -34.46 -28.19
C GLY A 179 13.26 -35.82 -27.64
N ALA A 180 12.37 -36.64 -27.09
CA ALA A 180 12.72 -37.85 -26.35
C ALA A 180 13.03 -39.10 -27.23
N PHE A 181 14.17 -39.07 -27.92
CA PHE A 181 15.09 -40.20 -28.05
C PHE A 181 14.51 -41.57 -28.52
N GLN A 182 14.10 -41.70 -29.80
CA GLN A 182 13.85 -43.01 -30.42
C GLN A 182 15.17 -43.75 -30.79
N ALA A 183 15.96 -44.12 -29.77
CA ALA A 183 17.14 -44.97 -29.96
C ALA A 183 16.71 -46.40 -30.34
N ARG A 184 16.94 -46.77 -31.62
CA ARG A 184 16.63 -48.10 -32.15
C ARG A 184 17.42 -49.19 -31.42
N HIS A 185 16.71 -50.11 -30.76
CA HIS A 185 17.32 -51.33 -30.21
C HIS A 185 16.52 -52.60 -30.52
N LYS A 186 16.82 -53.24 -31.66
CA LYS A 186 16.58 -54.68 -31.89
C LYS A 186 17.78 -55.29 -32.60
N GLY A 187 18.75 -55.74 -31.82
CA GLY A 187 19.80 -56.63 -32.32
C GLY A 187 19.26 -58.04 -32.52
N LYS A 188 19.52 -58.62 -33.70
CA LYS A 188 19.70 -60.07 -33.94
C LYS A 188 20.28 -60.28 -35.34
N GLN A 189 21.59 -60.54 -35.39
CA GLN A 189 22.23 -61.20 -36.54
C GLN A 189 21.71 -62.65 -36.62
N PRO A 190 21.63 -63.24 -37.83
CA PRO A 190 22.77 -64.05 -38.26
C PRO A 190 23.17 -63.91 -39.74
N VAL A 191 24.46 -63.67 -39.95
CA VAL A 191 25.35 -64.18 -41.01
C VAL A 191 24.72 -65.01 -42.15
N LYS A 192 24.94 -64.55 -43.39
CA LYS A 192 25.43 -65.40 -44.49
C LYS A 192 26.27 -64.58 -45.48
N ARG A 193 27.27 -65.23 -46.07
CA ARG A 193 28.12 -64.69 -47.15
C ARG A 193 27.29 -64.58 -48.44
N ASP A 194 27.61 -63.62 -49.30
CA ASP A 194 28.22 -63.97 -50.59
C ASP A 194 28.94 -62.80 -51.27
N GLN A 195 29.88 -63.13 -52.17
CA GLN A 195 30.68 -62.17 -52.92
C GLN A 195 29.98 -61.78 -54.22
N GLN A 196 29.98 -60.49 -54.59
CA GLN A 196 30.18 -60.15 -56.00
C GLN A 196 30.83 -58.78 -56.19
N LYS A 197 31.79 -58.74 -57.13
CA LYS A 197 32.56 -57.57 -57.55
C LYS A 197 31.76 -56.72 -58.54
N GLN A 198 32.31 -55.53 -58.81
CA GLN A 198 32.25 -54.71 -60.04
C GLN A 198 31.41 -53.42 -59.95
N ASN A 199 31.76 -52.32 -60.64
CA ASN A 199 33.06 -51.77 -61.08
C ASN A 199 32.82 -50.35 -61.67
N PHE A 200 33.90 -49.62 -61.99
CA PHE A 200 33.96 -48.45 -62.91
C PHE A 200 33.31 -47.10 -62.53
N ASP A 201 34.20 -46.11 -62.37
CA ASP A 201 34.23 -44.77 -63.00
C ASP A 201 32.94 -44.02 -63.40
N ARG A 202 32.92 -42.71 -63.06
CA ARG A 202 33.42 -41.67 -63.99
C ARG A 202 33.61 -40.27 -63.37
N LYS A 203 34.75 -39.67 -63.76
CA LYS A 203 35.10 -38.23 -63.99
C LYS A 203 33.99 -37.18 -63.76
N ASN A 204 34.21 -36.11 -62.98
CA ASN A 204 35.17 -34.98 -63.14
C ASN A 204 34.59 -33.80 -63.96
N GLY A 205 34.82 -32.56 -63.50
CA GLY A 205 34.23 -31.30 -64.02
C GLY A 205 33.87 -30.37 -62.86
N ASP A 206 34.79 -29.69 -62.17
CA ASP A 206 35.85 -28.76 -62.59
C ASP A 206 35.36 -27.31 -62.80
N GLN A 207 36.03 -26.38 -62.10
CA GLN A 207 36.06 -24.90 -62.26
C GLN A 207 34.77 -24.05 -62.05
N LYS A 208 34.81 -22.72 -61.80
CA LYS A 208 35.76 -21.76 -61.13
C LYS A 208 35.27 -20.32 -61.36
N GLY A 209 35.46 -19.41 -60.39
CA GLY A 209 35.19 -17.95 -60.53
C GLY A 209 34.15 -17.45 -59.53
N LYS A 210 34.35 -16.50 -58.60
CA LYS A 210 35.31 -15.39 -58.36
C LYS A 210 34.88 -14.02 -58.91
N GLY A 211 34.37 -13.18 -58.00
CA GLY A 211 34.06 -11.73 -58.09
C GLY A 211 33.21 -11.37 -56.85
N LYS A 212 33.40 -10.28 -56.05
CA LYS A 212 34.15 -9.01 -56.22
C LYS A 212 33.67 -8.24 -57.47
N ILE A 213 33.27 -6.95 -57.51
CA ILE A 213 33.45 -5.73 -56.68
C ILE A 213 32.18 -4.85 -56.86
N ASP A 214 31.75 -3.84 -56.06
CA ASP A 214 31.65 -3.51 -54.61
C ASP A 214 31.03 -2.08 -54.53
N GLY A 215 30.25 -1.65 -53.50
CA GLY A 215 29.95 -0.20 -53.31
C GLY A 215 28.67 0.31 -52.58
N SER A 216 28.90 0.97 -51.45
CA SER A 216 28.45 2.34 -51.05
C SER A 216 26.99 2.71 -50.67
N SER A 217 26.94 3.68 -49.75
CA SER A 217 25.88 4.69 -49.48
C SER A 217 24.70 4.26 -48.58
N SER A 218 24.20 5.09 -47.65
CA SER A 218 24.60 6.47 -47.26
C SER A 218 24.17 6.83 -45.83
N GLU A 219 24.86 7.80 -45.23
CA GLU A 219 24.40 8.55 -44.05
C GLU A 219 23.13 9.38 -44.35
N THR A 220 22.35 9.66 -43.31
CA THR A 220 21.74 10.99 -43.08
C THR A 220 21.76 11.28 -41.58
N ALA A 221 22.16 12.51 -41.23
CA ALA A 221 21.99 13.12 -39.92
C ALA A 221 20.94 14.24 -40.00
#